data_AF-A0A674JK56-F1
#
_entry.id   AF-A0A674JK56-F1
#
_cell.length_a   1.000
_cell.length_b   1.000
_cell.length_c   1.000
_cell.angle_alpha   90.00
_cell.angle_beta   90.00
_cell.angle_gamma   90.00
#
_symmetry.space_group_name_H-M   'P 1'
#
loop_
_entity.id
_entity.type
_entity.pdbx_description
1 polymer ?
#
loop_
_entity_poly.entity_id
_entity_poly.type
_entity_poly.pdbx_seq_one_letter_code
_entity_poly.pdbx_strand_id
1 'polypeptide(L)'
;MLAEKLFGPEATPASTLTWAKFAKDNPPIFSFWTWLDGILSLIRDHLAQLWKDGHIMGFVSRKRERQLLKRKQMGTFLLRFSESSREGGITCSWVEPGEKGGSPKVRSVEPYTRTELTSLPLPDIIHDYQLVAAENIPENPLKFLYPGTPRDEAFGKYYTERREGTAARLAPQPLLAQPWAPHPQLCQGPSV
;
A
#
# COMPACT_ATOMS: atom_id res chain seq x y z
N MET A 1 7.20 -5.44 14.45
CA MET A 1 7.43 -4.66 13.21
C MET A 1 8.38 -3.50 13.45
N LEU A 2 8.01 -2.41 14.14
CA LEU A 2 8.94 -1.29 14.35
C LEU A 2 10.20 -1.68 15.13
N ALA A 3 10.05 -2.40 16.24
CA ALA A 3 11.19 -2.96 16.99
C ALA A 3 12.04 -3.90 16.12
N GLU A 4 11.40 -4.79 15.35
CA GLU A 4 12.08 -5.69 14.41
C GLU A 4 12.84 -4.92 13.31
N LYS A 5 12.31 -3.79 12.84
CA LYS A 5 13.00 -2.91 11.87
C LYS A 5 14.22 -2.21 12.49
N LEU A 6 14.14 -1.85 13.77
CA LEU A 6 15.24 -1.20 14.50
C LEU A 6 16.30 -2.18 14.99
N PHE A 7 15.93 -3.38 15.41
CA PHE A 7 16.81 -4.30 16.13
C PHE A 7 17.01 -5.64 15.41
N GLY A 8 16.22 -5.95 14.39
CA GLY A 8 16.18 -7.26 13.75
C GLY A 8 15.19 -8.23 14.41
N PRO A 9 15.13 -9.49 13.93
CA PRO A 9 14.18 -10.49 14.43
C PRO A 9 14.37 -10.85 15.91
N GLU A 10 15.59 -10.69 16.44
CA GLU A 10 15.95 -10.98 17.84
C GLU A 10 15.67 -9.82 18.80
N ALA A 11 14.83 -8.86 18.41
CA ALA A 11 14.49 -7.70 19.24
C ALA A 11 13.88 -8.14 20.57
N THR A 12 14.50 -7.75 21.68
CA THR A 12 13.98 -7.96 23.04
C THR A 12 13.59 -6.63 23.68
N PRO A 13 12.72 -6.62 24.71
CA PRO A 13 12.42 -5.40 25.47
C PRO A 13 13.66 -4.74 26.11
N ALA A 14 14.75 -5.48 26.30
CA ALA A 14 16.01 -4.98 26.85
C ALA A 14 16.98 -4.41 25.79
N SER A 15 16.61 -4.43 24.50
CA SER A 15 17.47 -3.97 23.41
C SER A 15 17.72 -2.46 23.48
N THR A 16 18.99 -2.05 23.51
CA THR A 16 19.37 -0.64 23.59
C THR A 16 19.46 0.02 22.21
N LEU A 17 18.83 1.19 22.06
CA LEU A 17 18.84 1.97 20.82
C LEU A 17 19.80 3.16 20.92
N THR A 18 20.86 3.16 20.13
CA THR A 18 21.75 4.32 20.00
C THR A 18 21.12 5.40 19.12
N TRP A 19 21.45 6.67 19.37
CA TRP A 19 21.05 7.79 18.51
C TRP A 19 21.46 7.60 17.04
N ALA A 20 22.67 7.09 16.81
CA ALA A 20 23.16 6.84 15.45
C ALA A 20 22.25 5.87 14.68
N LYS A 21 21.83 4.78 15.31
CA LYS A 21 20.92 3.79 14.70
C LYS A 21 19.50 4.34 14.48
N PHE A 22 19.06 5.29 15.31
CA PHE A 22 17.73 5.87 15.23
C PHE A 22 17.63 6.97 14.17
N ALA A 23 18.55 7.95 14.19
CA ALA A 23 18.38 9.21 13.47
C ALA A 23 19.56 9.62 12.59
N LYS A 24 20.70 8.92 12.64
CA LYS A 24 21.80 9.22 11.73
C LYS A 24 21.59 8.50 10.41
N ASP A 25 21.58 9.25 9.31
CA ASP A 25 21.48 8.67 7.97
C ASP A 25 22.70 7.78 7.70
N ASN A 26 22.45 6.60 7.13
CA ASN A 26 23.49 5.64 6.72
C ASN A 26 23.38 5.42 5.21
N PRO A 27 24.12 6.17 4.39
CA PRO A 27 24.09 6.02 2.94
C PRO A 27 24.31 4.54 2.54
N PRO A 28 23.53 3.97 1.59
CA PRO A 28 22.55 4.62 0.70
C PRO A 28 21.12 4.67 1.26
N ILE A 29 20.89 4.30 2.53
CA ILE A 29 19.57 4.15 3.16
C ILE A 29 19.30 5.34 4.08
N PHE A 30 18.09 5.91 4.03
CA PHE A 30 17.66 6.95 4.97
C PHE A 30 17.59 6.41 6.41
N SER A 31 17.75 7.27 7.42
CA SER A 31 17.61 6.85 8.83
C SER A 31 16.20 6.36 9.16
N PHE A 32 16.09 5.57 10.24
CA PHE A 32 14.77 5.15 10.74
C PHE A 32 13.88 6.34 11.09
N TRP A 33 14.45 7.39 11.69
CA TRP A 33 13.72 8.61 12.02
C TRP A 33 13.21 9.31 10.77
N THR A 34 14.06 9.53 9.75
CA THR A 34 13.67 10.17 8.49
C THR A 34 12.48 9.45 7.84
N TRP A 35 12.51 8.12 7.84
CA TRP A 35 11.40 7.28 7.37
C TRP A 35 10.11 7.45 8.17
N LEU A 36 10.23 7.38 9.49
CA LEU A 36 9.09 7.49 10.39
C LEU A 36 8.46 8.88 10.28
N ASP A 37 9.28 9.93 10.23
CA ASP A 37 8.84 11.31 10.04
C ASP A 37 8.11 11.51 8.71
N GLY A 38 8.60 10.88 7.62
CA GLY A 38 7.89 10.83 6.34
C GLY A 38 6.50 10.21 6.45
N ILE A 39 6.39 9.07 7.16
CA ILE A 39 5.08 8.43 7.43
C ILE A 39 4.18 9.33 8.28
N LEU A 40 4.70 9.94 9.34
CA LEU A 40 3.92 10.81 10.22
C LEU A 40 3.40 12.04 9.47
N SER A 41 4.22 12.62 8.60
CA SER A 41 3.81 13.71 7.70
C SER A 41 2.72 13.25 6.73
N LEU A 42 2.85 12.06 6.13
CA LEU A 42 1.83 11.49 5.24
C LEU A 42 0.49 11.28 5.97
N ILE A 43 0.53 10.79 7.22
CA ILE A 43 -0.66 10.62 8.05
C ILE A 43 -1.32 11.97 8.31
N ARG A 44 -0.54 12.94 8.80
CA ARG A 44 -1.04 14.27 9.14
C ARG A 44 -1.73 14.94 7.95
N ASP A 45 -1.08 14.90 6.80
CA ASP A 45 -1.48 15.72 5.64
C ASP A 45 -2.58 15.04 4.80
N HIS A 46 -2.62 13.70 4.72
CA HIS A 46 -3.51 12.99 3.79
C HIS A 46 -4.38 11.89 4.42
N LEU A 47 -3.98 11.29 5.55
CA LEU A 47 -4.59 10.05 6.04
C LEU A 47 -5.19 10.16 7.44
N ALA A 48 -5.24 11.36 8.02
CA ALA A 48 -5.53 11.56 9.44
C ALA A 48 -6.83 10.90 9.89
N GLN A 49 -7.92 11.05 9.13
CA GLN A 49 -9.21 10.46 9.48
C GLN A 49 -9.25 8.94 9.29
N LEU A 50 -8.65 8.43 8.20
CA LEU A 50 -8.54 6.99 7.96
C LEU A 50 -7.70 6.29 9.04
N TRP A 51 -6.64 6.95 9.49
CA TRP A 51 -5.80 6.49 10.59
C TRP A 51 -6.56 6.49 11.91
N LYS A 52 -7.25 7.59 12.23
CA LYS A 52 -8.03 7.75 13.47
C LYS A 52 -9.14 6.70 13.59
N ASP A 53 -9.79 6.37 12.47
CA ASP A 53 -10.85 5.37 12.42
C ASP A 53 -10.34 3.92 12.38
N GLY A 54 -9.02 3.71 12.35
CA GLY A 54 -8.43 2.38 12.34
C GLY A 54 -8.53 1.66 10.99
N HIS A 55 -8.80 2.37 9.89
CA HIS A 55 -8.88 1.77 8.54
C HIS A 55 -7.51 1.46 7.93
N ILE A 56 -6.42 1.94 8.54
CA ILE A 56 -5.05 1.71 8.11
C ILE A 56 -4.35 0.86 9.17
N MET A 57 -3.87 -0.33 8.78
CA MET A 57 -3.10 -1.16 9.71
C MET A 57 -1.69 -0.60 9.94
N GLY A 58 -1.13 0.09 8.94
CA GLY A 58 0.06 0.92 9.09
C GLY A 58 1.35 0.11 9.20
N PHE A 59 1.82 -0.15 10.41
CA PHE A 59 3.14 -0.75 10.66
C PHE A 59 3.10 -2.28 10.65
N VAL A 60 3.07 -2.84 9.45
CA VAL A 60 3.07 -4.29 9.19
C VAL A 60 4.17 -4.64 8.22
N SER A 61 4.98 -5.65 8.53
CA SER A 61 6.03 -6.09 7.61
C SER A 61 5.40 -6.82 6.42
N ARG A 62 6.05 -6.77 5.24
CA ARG A 62 5.61 -7.55 4.06
C ARG A 62 5.37 -9.04 4.38
N LYS A 63 6.18 -9.62 5.26
CA LYS A 63 6.04 -11.02 5.72
C LYS A 63 4.74 -11.22 6.51
N ARG A 64 4.46 -10.34 7.48
CA ARG A 64 3.26 -10.45 8.32
C ARG A 64 1.98 -10.13 7.55
N GLU A 65 2.01 -9.14 6.66
CA GLU A 65 0.92 -8.82 5.75
C GLU A 65 0.48 -10.05 4.95
N ARG A 66 1.44 -10.73 4.29
CA ARG A 66 1.15 -11.97 3.55
C ARG A 66 0.52 -13.04 4.42
N GLN A 67 0.98 -13.21 5.67
CA GLN A 67 0.39 -14.16 6.61
C GLN A 67 -1.05 -13.81 6.99
N LEU A 68 -1.34 -12.52 7.21
CA LEU A 68 -2.67 -12.03 7.56
C LEU A 68 -3.67 -12.23 6.42
N LEU A 69 -3.23 -12.06 5.17
CA LEU A 69 -4.08 -12.17 3.97
C LEU A 69 -4.19 -13.60 3.43
N LYS A 70 -3.21 -14.48 3.67
CA LYS A 70 -3.15 -15.84 3.07
C LYS A 70 -4.43 -16.69 3.24
N ARG A 71 -5.18 -16.49 4.32
CA ARG A 71 -6.40 -17.25 4.64
C ARG A 71 -7.68 -16.41 4.56
N LYS A 72 -7.63 -15.25 3.92
CA LYS A 72 -8.77 -14.36 3.75
C LYS A 72 -9.46 -14.60 2.41
N GLN A 73 -10.73 -14.21 2.35
CA GLN A 73 -11.50 -14.27 1.12
C GLN A 73 -10.91 -13.37 0.03
N MET A 74 -11.18 -13.71 -1.23
CA MET A 74 -10.76 -12.91 -2.38
C MET A 74 -11.26 -11.47 -2.27
N GLY A 75 -10.42 -10.54 -2.70
CA GLY A 75 -10.66 -9.11 -2.59
C GLY A 75 -10.57 -8.54 -1.18
N THR A 76 -10.19 -9.34 -0.17
CA THR A 76 -9.77 -8.78 1.12
C THR A 76 -8.47 -8.04 0.95
N PHE A 77 -8.43 -6.76 1.33
CA PHE A 77 -7.26 -5.91 1.21
C PHE A 77 -6.82 -5.29 2.55
N LEU A 78 -5.57 -4.86 2.60
CA LEU A 78 -4.92 -4.29 3.78
C LEU A 78 -4.08 -3.09 3.35
N LEU A 79 -4.19 -2.01 4.12
CA LEU A 79 -3.39 -0.80 3.95
C LEU A 79 -2.23 -0.77 4.95
N ARG A 80 -1.01 -0.60 4.46
CA ARG A 80 0.20 -0.48 5.27
C ARG A 80 1.14 0.60 4.75
N PHE A 81 2.03 1.07 5.60
CA PHE A 81 3.09 1.99 5.19
C PHE A 81 4.21 1.24 4.47
N SER A 82 4.79 1.90 3.47
CA SER A 82 5.97 1.43 2.77
C SER A 82 7.18 1.44 3.69
N GLU A 83 7.91 0.32 3.71
CA GLU A 83 9.13 0.18 4.50
C GLU A 83 10.37 0.80 3.83
N SER A 84 10.24 1.14 2.54
CA SER A 84 11.33 1.51 1.64
C SER A 84 11.19 2.91 1.02
N SER A 85 10.11 3.65 1.33
CA SER A 85 9.93 5.03 0.85
C SER A 85 10.50 6.03 1.86
N ARG A 86 11.48 6.84 1.45
CA ARG A 86 12.08 7.88 2.29
C ARG A 86 11.05 8.89 2.78
N GLU A 87 10.19 9.34 1.88
CA GLU A 87 9.20 10.39 2.11
C GLU A 87 7.90 9.84 2.73
N GLY A 88 7.92 8.56 3.13
CA GLY A 88 6.71 7.83 3.47
C GLY A 88 5.94 7.40 2.23
N GLY A 89 5.05 6.43 2.41
CA GLY A 89 4.14 6.00 1.37
C GLY A 89 3.16 4.98 1.93
N ILE A 90 1.97 4.90 1.36
CA ILE A 90 0.95 3.92 1.71
C ILE A 90 0.73 2.97 0.54
N THR A 91 0.73 1.68 0.81
CA THR A 91 0.47 0.64 -0.20
C THR A 91 -0.76 -0.16 0.21
N CYS A 92 -1.43 -0.70 -0.80
CA CYS A 92 -2.56 -1.59 -0.67
C CYS A 92 -2.16 -2.98 -1.17
N SER A 93 -2.48 -4.01 -0.39
CA SER A 93 -2.32 -5.40 -0.80
C SER A 93 -3.63 -6.16 -0.66
N TRP A 94 -3.94 -7.04 -1.60
CA TRP A 94 -5.19 -7.81 -1.61
C TRP A 94 -5.00 -9.26 -2.02
N VAL A 95 -5.99 -10.09 -1.68
CA VAL A 95 -6.06 -11.49 -2.06
C VAL A 95 -6.66 -11.65 -3.44
N GLU A 96 -5.92 -12.32 -4.33
CA GLU A 96 -6.33 -12.70 -5.67
C GLU A 96 -6.49 -14.22 -5.81
N PRO A 97 -7.28 -14.68 -6.80
CA PRO A 97 -7.35 -16.09 -7.09
C PRO A 97 -5.97 -16.60 -7.52
N GLY A 98 -5.61 -17.81 -7.08
CA GLY A 98 -4.43 -18.48 -7.60
C GLY A 98 -4.61 -18.82 -9.07
N GLU A 99 -3.54 -18.77 -9.85
CA GLU A 99 -3.57 -19.24 -11.25
C GLU A 99 -3.93 -20.73 -11.30
N LYS A 100 -4.86 -21.11 -12.19
CA LYS A 100 -5.22 -22.49 -12.52
C LYS A 100 -5.45 -23.40 -11.28
N GLY A 101 -6.22 -22.94 -10.30
CA GLY A 101 -6.54 -23.72 -9.10
C GLY A 101 -5.43 -23.73 -8.03
N GLY A 102 -4.40 -22.90 -8.19
CA GLY A 102 -3.35 -22.71 -7.20
C GLY A 102 -3.81 -21.99 -5.93
N SER A 103 -2.91 -21.90 -4.94
CA SER A 103 -3.18 -21.19 -3.69
C SER A 103 -3.41 -19.68 -3.94
N PRO A 104 -4.29 -19.03 -3.16
CA PRO A 104 -4.49 -17.58 -3.25
C PRO A 104 -3.17 -16.80 -3.20
N LYS A 105 -3.03 -15.82 -4.08
CA LYS A 105 -1.84 -14.94 -4.14
C LYS A 105 -2.18 -13.60 -3.51
N VAL A 106 -1.17 -12.96 -2.91
CA VAL A 106 -1.29 -11.58 -2.42
C VAL A 106 -0.63 -10.68 -3.44
N ARG A 107 -1.39 -9.76 -4.03
CA ARG A 107 -0.88 -8.69 -4.90
C ARG A 107 -0.76 -7.39 -4.10
N SER A 108 0.17 -6.54 -4.48
CA SER A 108 0.34 -5.19 -3.92
C SER A 108 0.51 -4.18 -5.05
N VAL A 109 0.02 -2.95 -4.85
CA VAL A 109 0.39 -1.80 -5.69
C VAL A 109 1.70 -1.17 -5.21
N GLU A 110 2.36 -0.43 -6.09
CA GLU A 110 3.41 0.49 -5.68
C GLU A 110 2.87 1.50 -4.64
N PRO A 111 3.67 1.91 -3.65
CA PRO A 111 3.20 2.83 -2.63
C PRO A 111 2.83 4.20 -3.21
N TYR A 112 1.67 4.70 -2.80
CA TYR A 112 1.26 6.09 -3.02
C TYR A 112 1.99 7.00 -2.03
N THR A 113 2.65 8.02 -2.56
CA THR A 113 3.36 9.05 -1.81
C THR A 113 2.49 10.31 -1.69
N ARG A 114 3.04 11.36 -1.08
CA ARG A 114 2.40 12.68 -1.05
C ARG A 114 1.98 13.14 -2.45
N THR A 115 2.78 12.86 -3.47
CA THR A 115 2.51 13.29 -4.85
C THR A 115 1.19 12.74 -5.37
N GLU A 116 0.99 11.42 -5.25
CA GLU A 116 -0.26 10.78 -5.69
C GLU A 116 -1.43 11.18 -4.80
N LEU A 117 -1.24 11.23 -3.47
CA LEU A 117 -2.30 11.55 -2.52
C LEU A 117 -2.73 13.03 -2.52
N THR A 118 -1.92 13.92 -3.09
CA THR A 118 -2.32 15.30 -3.36
C THR A 118 -3.23 15.38 -4.58
N SER A 119 -2.99 14.53 -5.58
CA SER A 119 -3.76 14.50 -6.83
C SER A 119 -5.11 13.82 -6.66
N LEU A 120 -5.16 12.70 -5.93
CA LEU A 120 -6.38 11.95 -5.66
C LEU A 120 -6.37 11.41 -4.23
N PRO A 121 -7.39 11.70 -3.39
CA PRO A 121 -7.46 11.16 -2.04
C PRO A 121 -7.46 9.63 -2.03
N LEU A 122 -6.81 9.02 -1.03
CA LEU A 122 -6.73 7.56 -0.91
C LEU A 122 -8.10 6.83 -0.98
N PRO A 123 -9.19 7.33 -0.35
CA PRO A 123 -10.50 6.70 -0.47
C PRO A 123 -10.99 6.61 -1.92
N ASP A 124 -10.79 7.66 -2.71
CA ASP A 124 -11.19 7.71 -4.11
C ASP A 124 -10.27 6.81 -4.95
N ILE A 125 -8.96 6.79 -4.69
CA ILE A 125 -8.03 5.81 -5.29
C ILE A 125 -8.53 4.37 -5.05
N ILE A 126 -8.95 4.05 -3.81
CA ILE A 126 -9.44 2.71 -3.45
C ILE A 126 -10.78 2.41 -4.15
N HIS A 127 -11.67 3.39 -4.25
CA HIS A 127 -12.98 3.24 -4.88
C HIS A 127 -12.88 3.02 -6.39
N ASP A 128 -12.00 3.79 -7.04
CA ASP A 128 -11.86 3.86 -8.50
C ASP A 128 -10.81 2.90 -9.04
N TYR A 129 -10.11 2.14 -8.18
CA TYR A 129 -9.11 1.18 -8.62
C TYR A 129 -9.74 0.12 -9.54
N GLN A 130 -9.14 -0.10 -10.70
CA GLN A 130 -9.62 -1.08 -11.68
C GLN A 130 -8.47 -1.97 -12.15
N LEU A 131 -8.72 -3.28 -12.23
CA LEU A 131 -7.87 -4.22 -12.95
C LEU A 131 -8.60 -4.69 -14.21
N VAL A 132 -7.88 -4.74 -15.32
CA VAL A 132 -8.40 -5.34 -16.56
C VAL A 132 -8.28 -6.86 -16.42
N ALA A 133 -9.41 -7.54 -16.21
CA ALA A 133 -9.46 -9.00 -16.22
C ALA A 133 -9.38 -9.55 -17.66
N ALA A 134 -9.10 -10.85 -17.81
CA ALA A 134 -8.95 -11.54 -19.09
C ALA A 134 -10.18 -11.41 -20.02
N GLU A 135 -11.34 -11.02 -19.49
CA GLU A 135 -12.59 -10.83 -20.23
C GLU A 135 -12.89 -9.36 -20.61
N ASN A 136 -11.90 -8.46 -20.51
CA ASN A 136 -11.99 -7.02 -20.84
C ASN A 136 -13.01 -6.20 -20.01
N ILE A 137 -13.56 -6.76 -18.93
CA ILE A 137 -14.39 -6.01 -17.98
C ILE A 137 -13.47 -5.52 -16.84
N PRO A 138 -13.32 -4.20 -16.66
CA PRO A 138 -12.60 -3.66 -15.52
C PRO A 138 -13.34 -4.01 -14.23
N GLU A 139 -12.63 -4.62 -13.28
CA GLU A 139 -13.19 -4.87 -11.95
C GLU A 139 -12.26 -4.30 -10.86
N ASN A 140 -12.87 -3.69 -9.84
CA ASN A 140 -12.16 -3.29 -8.64
C ASN A 140 -11.93 -4.51 -7.73
N PRO A 141 -10.68 -4.97 -7.52
CA PRO A 141 -10.37 -6.10 -6.64
C PRO A 141 -10.49 -5.78 -5.14
N LEU A 142 -10.58 -4.50 -4.74
CA LEU A 142 -10.57 -4.07 -3.34
C LEU A 142 -11.98 -4.11 -2.76
N LYS A 143 -12.43 -5.31 -2.36
CA LYS A 143 -13.82 -5.53 -1.92
C LYS A 143 -14.03 -5.39 -0.43
N PHE A 144 -13.10 -5.92 0.37
CA PHE A 144 -13.24 -5.99 1.83
C PHE A 144 -11.98 -5.47 2.51
N LEU A 145 -12.10 -4.44 3.33
CA LEU A 145 -11.03 -4.03 4.22
C LEU A 145 -10.81 -5.10 5.29
N TYR A 146 -9.55 -5.47 5.52
CA TYR A 146 -9.19 -6.44 6.55
C TYR A 146 -9.79 -6.05 7.92
N PRO A 147 -10.39 -6.99 8.67
CA PRO A 147 -10.41 -8.43 8.41
C PRO A 147 -11.60 -8.96 7.59
N GLY A 148 -12.49 -8.10 7.08
CA GLY A 148 -13.69 -8.48 6.33
C GLY A 148 -14.77 -7.40 6.19
N THR A 149 -14.51 -6.15 6.58
CA THR A 149 -15.46 -5.03 6.47
C THR A 149 -15.64 -4.66 5.00
N PRO A 150 -16.86 -4.55 4.46
CA PRO A 150 -17.08 -4.08 3.08
C PRO A 150 -16.38 -2.73 2.81
N ARG A 151 -15.76 -2.58 1.63
CA ARG A 151 -15.03 -1.36 1.24
C ARG A 151 -15.88 -0.11 1.47
N ASP A 152 -17.10 -0.09 0.97
CA ASP A 152 -17.95 1.11 1.01
C ASP A 152 -18.52 1.38 2.41
N GLU A 153 -18.54 0.39 3.29
CA GLU A 153 -18.85 0.60 4.71
C GLU A 153 -17.70 1.33 5.41
N ALA A 154 -16.45 0.93 5.13
CA ALA A 154 -15.27 1.56 5.71
C ALA A 154 -14.96 2.95 5.08
N PHE A 155 -14.98 3.04 3.75
CA PHE A 155 -14.50 4.21 3.02
C PHE A 155 -15.61 5.13 2.52
N GLY A 156 -16.88 4.70 2.47
CA GLY A 156 -17.94 5.41 1.77
C GLY A 156 -18.23 6.83 2.26
N LYS A 157 -18.00 7.12 3.54
CA LYS A 157 -18.13 8.48 4.11
C LYS A 157 -17.02 9.44 3.69
N TYR A 158 -15.96 8.94 3.07
CA TYR A 158 -14.80 9.69 2.65
C TYR A 158 -14.76 9.99 1.15
N TYR A 159 -15.65 9.35 0.36
CA TYR A 159 -15.68 9.57 -1.08
C TYR A 159 -16.06 11.00 -1.42
N THR A 160 -15.33 11.59 -2.38
CA THR A 160 -15.52 12.98 -2.79
C THR A 160 -16.91 13.20 -3.41
N GLU A 161 -17.42 12.25 -4.19
CA GLU A 161 -18.76 12.32 -4.81
C GLU A 161 -19.91 12.46 -3.77
N ARG A 162 -19.75 11.87 -2.57
CA ARG A 162 -20.75 11.96 -1.50
C ARG A 162 -20.69 13.31 -0.77
N ARG A 163 -19.60 14.06 -0.91
CA ARG A 163 -19.46 15.44 -0.42
C ARG A 163 -19.96 16.46 -1.44
N GLU A 164 -19.87 16.14 -2.73
CA GLU A 164 -20.27 17.00 -3.85
C GLU A 164 -21.73 16.77 -4.30
N GLY A 165 -22.68 16.72 -3.37
CA GLY A 165 -24.11 16.83 -3.68
C GLY A 165 -24.54 18.17 -4.32
N THR A 166 -23.60 18.96 -4.86
CA THR A 166 -23.87 20.30 -5.44
C THR A 166 -22.96 20.74 -6.59
N ALA A 167 -22.04 19.93 -7.12
CA ALA A 167 -21.30 20.35 -8.31
C ALA A 167 -20.86 19.15 -9.14
N ALA A 168 -21.56 18.92 -10.24
CA ALA A 168 -21.14 17.99 -11.27
C ALA A 168 -19.70 18.32 -11.72
N ARG A 169 -18.80 17.33 -11.69
CA ARG A 169 -17.56 17.45 -12.46
C ARG A 169 -17.03 16.11 -12.96
N LEU A 170 -16.88 16.12 -14.29
CA LEU A 170 -16.02 15.35 -15.17
C LEU A 170 -15.06 14.39 -14.46
N ALA A 171 -15.28 13.10 -14.70
CA ALA A 171 -14.39 12.02 -14.31
C ALA A 171 -12.94 12.30 -14.76
N PRO A 172 -11.94 12.15 -13.88
CA PRO A 172 -10.57 12.05 -14.32
C PRO A 172 -10.42 10.76 -15.14
N GLN A 173 -9.69 10.83 -16.25
CA GLN A 173 -9.39 9.65 -17.06
C GLN A 173 -8.75 8.57 -16.18
N PRO A 174 -9.09 7.28 -16.38
CA PRO A 174 -8.48 6.23 -15.60
C PRO A 174 -6.97 6.27 -15.81
N LEU A 175 -6.22 6.44 -14.73
CA LEU A 175 -4.83 6.02 -14.67
C LEU A 175 -4.84 4.51 -14.92
N LEU A 176 -4.76 4.13 -16.19
CA LEU A 176 -4.32 2.82 -16.62
C LEU A 176 -3.04 2.55 -15.84
N ALA A 177 -3.13 1.70 -14.81
CA ALA A 177 -1.96 1.06 -14.26
C ALA A 177 -1.37 0.25 -15.42
N GLN A 178 -0.44 0.85 -16.15
CA GLN A 178 0.30 0.14 -17.17
C GLN A 178 1.05 -0.98 -16.45
N PRO A 179 0.85 -2.25 -16.85
CA PRO A 179 1.71 -3.30 -16.36
C PRO A 179 3.08 -3.02 -16.95
N TRP A 180 4.04 -2.63 -16.12
CA TRP A 180 5.43 -2.66 -16.54
C TRP A 180 5.74 -4.10 -16.94
N ALA A 181 5.89 -4.32 -18.24
CA ALA A 181 6.48 -5.52 -18.77
C ALA A 181 7.93 -5.58 -18.26
N PRO A 182 8.45 -6.74 -17.82
CA PRO A 182 9.89 -6.88 -17.68
C PRO A 182 10.49 -6.71 -19.08
N HIS A 183 11.37 -5.73 -19.25
CA HIS A 183 12.25 -5.71 -20.41
C HIS A 183 13.05 -7.02 -20.42
N PRO A 184 13.02 -7.82 -21.50
CA PRO A 184 13.99 -8.87 -21.68
C PRO A 184 15.35 -8.19 -21.93
N GLN A 185 16.31 -8.37 -21.02
CA GLN A 185 17.70 -8.14 -21.38
C GLN A 185 18.08 -9.17 -22.43
N LEU A 186 18.04 -8.74 -23.69
CA LEU A 186 18.89 -9.29 -24.73
C LEU A 186 20.34 -9.03 -24.30
N CYS A 187 20.98 -10.02 -23.71
CA CYS A 187 22.42 -10.15 -23.76
C CYS A 187 22.73 -11.29 -24.72
N GLN A 188 22.78 -10.95 -26.01
CA GLN A 188 23.62 -11.69 -26.94
C GLN A 188 25.08 -11.33 -26.60
N GLY A 189 25.86 -12.33 -26.24
CA GLY A 189 27.33 -12.29 -26.25
C GLY A 189 27.81 -13.44 -27.12
N PRO A 190 28.86 -13.23 -27.95
CA PRO A 190 29.09 -14.02 -29.15
C PRO A 190 29.75 -15.37 -28.86
N SER A 191 29.48 -16.31 -29.77
CA SER A 191 30.28 -17.50 -29.96
C SER A 191 31.71 -17.14 -30.33
N VAL A 192 32.68 -17.58 -29.51
CA VAL A 192 33.96 -18.17 -29.92
C VAL A 192 34.31 -19.24 -28.89
#